data_AF-A0A919QG66-F1
#
_entry.id   AF-A0A919QG66-F1
#
_cell.length_a   1.000
_cell.length_b   1.000
_cell.length_c   1.000
_cell.angle_alpha   90.00
_cell.angle_beta   90.00
_cell.angle_gamma   90.00
#
_symmetry.space_group_name_H-M   'P 1'
#
loop_
_entity.id
_entity.type
_entity.pdbx_description
1 polymer ?
#
loop_
_entity_poly.entity_id
_entity_poly.type
_entity_poly.pdbx_seq_one_letter_code
_entity_poly.pdbx_strand_id
1 'polypeptide(L)'
;MGFVDEFRMRRRSLLAFASPFILPLALFFVGTLLIGSFFANSGVVGLLSAAVVTAVLMGVLVARHGRMVAGTVARFSPQGVEMEDVYGSRLRLNWPDVDRVDVVESHVASPCRIVRPGGASVRTGAMQCVGLVGWGERDLSQSVPRWIRVALAREPIDPDTGLQRLSVPLGAIDPRWEQGSMGDWVRRYRPDLLA
;
A
#
# COMPACT_ATOMS: atom_id res chain seq x y z
N MET A 1 -31.42 8.92 4.71
CA MET A 1 -30.24 8.02 4.62
C MET A 1 -29.43 8.48 3.42
N GLY A 2 -28.25 9.06 3.64
CA GLY A 2 -27.37 9.45 2.53
C GLY A 2 -26.84 8.20 1.82
N PHE A 3 -26.78 8.23 0.50
CA PHE A 3 -26.16 7.16 -0.29
C PHE A 3 -24.67 7.09 0.07
N VAL A 4 -24.22 5.93 0.54
CA VAL A 4 -22.81 5.63 0.78
C VAL A 4 -22.41 4.51 -0.16
N ASP A 5 -21.47 4.80 -1.04
CA ASP A 5 -20.93 3.79 -1.97
C ASP A 5 -19.65 3.21 -1.38
N GLU A 6 -19.65 1.90 -1.15
CA GLU A 6 -18.47 1.17 -0.71
C GLU A 6 -17.69 0.62 -1.90
N PHE A 7 -16.40 0.96 -1.95
CA PHE A 7 -15.47 0.42 -2.91
C PHE A 7 -14.39 -0.39 -2.21
N ARG A 8 -14.25 -1.65 -2.65
CA ARG A 8 -13.24 -2.58 -2.13
C ARG A 8 -12.15 -2.78 -3.15
N MET A 9 -10.95 -3.04 -2.66
CA MET A 9 -9.81 -3.29 -3.53
C MET A 9 -10.14 -4.43 -4.49
N ARG A 10 -10.12 -4.15 -5.80
CA ARG A 10 -10.29 -5.21 -6.79
C ARG A 10 -9.08 -6.13 -6.67
N ARG A 11 -9.27 -7.46 -6.79
CA ARG A 11 -8.13 -8.40 -6.86
C ARG A 11 -7.24 -8.00 -8.04
N ARG A 12 -6.21 -7.20 -7.77
CA ARG A 12 -5.17 -6.87 -8.74
C ARG A 12 -4.43 -8.17 -9.07
N SER A 13 -3.82 -8.26 -10.26
CA SER A 13 -3.07 -9.47 -10.57
C SER A 13 -1.94 -9.63 -9.55
N LEU A 14 -1.85 -10.81 -8.94
CA LEU A 14 -0.76 -11.18 -8.04
C LEU A 14 0.61 -10.94 -8.70
N LEU A 15 0.67 -11.07 -10.03
CA LEU A 15 1.83 -10.74 -10.86
C LEU A 15 2.26 -9.28 -10.75
N ALA A 16 1.34 -8.32 -10.81
CA ALA A 16 1.67 -6.90 -10.65
C ALA A 16 2.13 -6.56 -9.23
N PHE A 17 1.65 -7.29 -8.22
CA PHE A 17 2.08 -7.14 -6.83
C PHE A 17 3.45 -7.79 -6.57
N ALA A 18 3.69 -8.95 -7.19
CA ALA A 18 4.93 -9.72 -7.02
C ALA A 18 6.08 -9.23 -7.91
N SER A 19 5.81 -8.43 -8.95
CA SER A 19 6.82 -7.96 -9.92
C SER A 19 8.07 -7.31 -9.30
N PRO A 20 7.98 -6.41 -8.29
CA PRO A 20 9.20 -5.86 -7.67
C PRO A 20 10.01 -6.89 -6.88
N PHE A 21 9.41 -8.05 -6.55
CA PHE A 21 10.06 -9.11 -5.80
C PHE A 21 10.67 -10.20 -6.70
N ILE A 22 10.39 -10.22 -8.01
CA ILE A 22 10.86 -11.27 -8.94
C ILE A 22 12.39 -11.35 -8.93
N LEU A 23 13.08 -10.23 -9.16
CA LEU A 23 14.54 -10.20 -9.21
C LEU A 23 15.18 -10.58 -7.86
N PRO A 24 14.75 -10.00 -6.71
CA PRO A 24 15.22 -10.46 -5.40
C PRO A 24 14.98 -11.95 -5.14
N LEU A 25 13.80 -12.47 -5.48
CA LEU A 25 13.47 -13.90 -5.32
C LEU A 25 14.37 -14.79 -6.19
N ALA A 26 14.63 -14.39 -7.44
CA ALA A 26 15.52 -15.11 -8.35
C ALA A 26 16.96 -15.15 -7.83
N LEU A 27 17.49 -14.00 -7.39
CA LEU A 27 18.84 -13.94 -6.79
C LEU A 27 18.92 -14.76 -5.50
N PHE A 28 17.87 -14.71 -4.67
CA PHE A 28 17.79 -15.49 -3.44
C PHE A 28 17.74 -17.00 -3.72
N PHE A 29 16.97 -17.41 -4.73
CA PHE A 29 16.92 -18.79 -5.20
C PHE A 29 18.30 -19.28 -5.65
N VAL A 30 19.01 -18.49 -6.46
CA VAL A 30 20.37 -18.83 -6.91
C VAL A 30 21.32 -18.94 -5.72
N GLY A 31 21.28 -17.99 -4.78
CA GLY A 31 22.10 -18.03 -3.57
C GLY A 31 21.84 -19.27 -2.71
N THR A 32 20.56 -19.59 -2.45
CA THR A 32 20.19 -20.78 -1.67
C THR A 32 20.55 -22.08 -2.38
N LEU A 33 20.43 -22.13 -3.71
CA LEU A 33 20.83 -23.28 -4.52
C LEU A 33 22.34 -23.52 -4.43
N LEU A 34 23.16 -22.47 -4.56
CA LEU A 34 24.61 -22.58 -4.47
C LEU A 34 25.06 -23.02 -3.08
N ILE A 35 24.49 -22.42 -2.03
CA ILE A 35 24.77 -22.78 -0.64
C ILE A 35 24.39 -24.24 -0.38
N GLY A 36 23.16 -24.64 -0.73
CA GLY A 36 22.69 -26.01 -0.51
C GLY A 36 23.52 -27.04 -1.30
N SER A 37 23.89 -26.73 -2.54
CA SER A 37 24.72 -27.61 -3.37
C SER A 37 26.13 -27.76 -2.80
N PHE A 38 26.72 -26.69 -2.28
CA PHE A 38 28.05 -26.70 -1.67
C PHE A 38 28.09 -27.48 -0.36
N PHE A 39 27.17 -27.21 0.57
CA PHE A 39 27.17 -27.88 1.88
C PHE A 39 26.74 -29.35 1.82
N ALA A 40 25.82 -29.70 0.91
CA ALA A 40 25.35 -31.08 0.77
C ALA A 40 26.16 -31.90 -0.24
N ASN A 41 27.12 -31.28 -0.93
CA ASN A 41 27.85 -31.85 -2.07
C ASN A 41 26.92 -32.53 -3.10
N SER A 42 25.71 -31.96 -3.28
CA SER A 42 24.64 -32.54 -4.09
C SER A 42 23.77 -31.44 -4.68
N GLY A 43 23.76 -31.36 -6.01
CA GLY A 43 22.92 -30.40 -6.74
C GLY A 43 21.43 -30.64 -6.54
N VAL A 44 21.02 -31.90 -6.32
CA VAL A 44 19.61 -32.24 -6.06
C VAL A 44 19.15 -31.67 -4.73
N VAL A 45 19.97 -31.80 -3.67
CA VAL A 45 19.65 -31.25 -2.35
C VAL A 45 19.59 -29.73 -2.39
N GLY A 46 20.54 -29.07 -3.07
CA GLY A 46 20.54 -27.62 -3.25
C GLY A 46 19.32 -27.11 -4.03
N LEU A 47 18.91 -27.83 -5.08
CA LEU A 47 17.71 -27.49 -5.84
C LEU A 47 16.44 -27.60 -5.00
N LEU A 48 16.28 -28.69 -4.26
CA LEU A 48 15.12 -28.91 -3.38
C LEU A 48 15.05 -27.85 -2.28
N SER A 49 16.19 -27.52 -1.64
CA SER A 49 16.20 -26.47 -0.60
C SER A 49 15.84 -25.10 -1.17
N ALA A 50 16.39 -24.72 -2.32
CA ALA A 50 16.07 -23.45 -2.97
C ALA A 50 14.60 -23.36 -3.37
N ALA A 51 14.04 -24.45 -3.90
CA ALA A 51 12.62 -24.53 -4.27
C ALA A 51 11.70 -24.38 -3.05
N VAL A 52 11.99 -25.09 -1.95
CA VAL A 52 11.18 -25.04 -0.72
C VAL A 52 11.19 -23.62 -0.13
N VAL A 53 12.36 -23.01 0.04
CA VAL A 53 12.42 -21.67 0.67
C VAL A 53 11.75 -20.62 -0.21
N THR A 54 11.92 -20.70 -1.53
CA THR A 54 11.26 -19.79 -2.48
C THR A 54 9.74 -19.95 -2.45
N ALA A 55 9.25 -21.19 -2.38
CA ALA A 55 7.82 -21.46 -2.24
C ALA A 55 7.24 -20.87 -0.94
N VAL A 56 7.97 -20.98 0.19
CA VAL A 56 7.55 -20.37 1.46
C VAL A 56 7.46 -18.85 1.36
N LEU A 57 8.49 -18.19 0.81
CA LEU A 57 8.49 -16.73 0.64
C LEU A 57 7.35 -16.27 -0.28
N MET A 58 7.11 -16.99 -1.38
CA MET A 58 6.00 -16.71 -2.28
C MET A 58 4.64 -16.88 -1.57
N GLY A 59 4.50 -17.93 -0.76
CA GLY A 59 3.32 -18.15 0.08
C GLY A 59 3.05 -16.99 1.05
N VAL A 60 4.10 -16.47 1.69
CA VAL A 60 3.99 -15.28 2.57
C VAL A 60 3.52 -14.05 1.79
N LEU A 61 4.05 -13.81 0.58
CA LEU A 61 3.63 -12.69 -0.27
C LEU A 61 2.16 -12.81 -0.69
N VAL A 62 1.73 -14.00 -1.09
CA VAL A 62 0.33 -14.27 -1.48
C VAL A 62 -0.61 -14.07 -0.28
N ALA A 63 -0.27 -14.62 0.88
CA ALA A 63 -1.07 -14.46 2.10
C ALA A 63 -1.14 -13.01 2.56
N ARG A 64 -0.06 -12.24 2.37
CA ARG A 64 -0.03 -10.81 2.67
C ARG A 64 -0.91 -10.02 1.69
N HIS A 65 -0.81 -10.31 0.39
CA HIS A 65 -1.64 -9.68 -0.63
C HIS A 65 -3.13 -9.94 -0.39
N GLY A 66 -3.50 -11.18 -0.08
CA GLY A 66 -4.89 -11.55 0.24
C GLY A 66 -5.46 -10.75 1.41
N ARG A 67 -4.67 -10.57 2.49
CA ARG A 67 -5.06 -9.74 3.64
C ARG A 67 -5.24 -8.26 3.28
N MET A 68 -4.35 -7.71 2.46
CA MET A 68 -4.46 -6.33 1.97
C MET A 68 -5.74 -6.11 1.17
N VAL A 69 -6.00 -6.98 0.19
CA VAL A 69 -7.19 -6.87 -0.66
C VAL A 69 -8.48 -7.01 0.15
N ALA A 70 -8.48 -7.88 1.16
CA ALA A 70 -9.67 -8.12 1.98
C ALA A 70 -9.97 -6.99 2.98
N GLY A 71 -8.94 -6.31 3.51
CA GLY A 71 -9.09 -5.35 4.60
C GLY A 71 -9.13 -3.88 4.19
N THR A 72 -8.81 -3.52 2.94
CA THR A 72 -8.85 -2.13 2.49
C THR A 72 -10.20 -1.79 1.83
N VAL A 73 -10.91 -0.84 2.42
CA VAL A 73 -12.22 -0.36 1.96
C VAL A 73 -12.23 1.16 1.90
N ALA A 74 -12.66 1.73 0.78
CA ALA A 74 -13.00 3.15 0.70
C ALA A 74 -14.51 3.32 0.63
N ARG A 75 -15.05 4.28 1.37
CA ARG A 75 -16.47 4.64 1.40
C ARG A 75 -16.61 6.08 0.94
N PHE A 76 -17.44 6.30 -0.05
CA PHE A 76 -17.71 7.62 -0.59
C PHE A 76 -19.09 8.06 -0.12
N SER A 77 -19.18 9.29 0.35
CA SER A 77 -20.40 9.90 0.84
C SER A 77 -20.51 11.34 0.34
N PRO A 78 -21.66 12.00 0.50
CA PRO A 78 -21.80 13.42 0.19
C PRO A 78 -20.88 14.33 1.02
N GLN A 79 -20.38 13.86 2.16
CA GLN A 79 -19.46 14.60 3.01
C GLN A 79 -18.01 14.48 2.52
N GLY A 80 -17.61 13.31 2.04
CA GLY A 80 -16.23 13.07 1.66
C GLY A 80 -15.91 11.61 1.33
N VAL A 81 -14.63 11.29 1.47
CA VAL A 81 -14.10 9.95 1.32
C VAL A 81 -13.54 9.47 2.65
N GLU A 82 -13.96 8.28 3.05
CA GLU A 82 -13.39 7.57 4.17
C GLU A 82 -12.65 6.34 3.67
N MET A 83 -11.47 6.06 4.21
CA MET A 83 -10.71 4.86 3.88
C MET A 83 -10.30 4.16 5.15
N GLU A 84 -10.63 2.87 5.23
CA GLU A 84 -10.26 1.98 6.31
C GLU A 84 -9.24 0.96 5.80
N ASP A 85 -8.14 0.78 6.53
CA ASP A 85 -7.09 -0.17 6.19
C ASP A 85 -7.22 -1.50 6.96
N VAL A 86 -6.36 -2.47 6.63
CA VAL A 86 -6.31 -3.80 7.27
C VAL A 86 -6.01 -3.72 8.76
N TYR A 87 -5.36 -2.66 9.22
CA TYR A 87 -5.03 -2.46 10.62
C TYR A 87 -6.17 -1.75 11.37
N GLY A 88 -7.24 -1.35 10.68
CA GLY A 88 -8.35 -0.58 11.25
C GLY A 88 -8.03 0.90 11.45
N SER A 89 -6.97 1.42 10.80
CA SER A 89 -6.79 2.86 10.68
C SER A 89 -7.83 3.42 9.74
N ARG A 90 -8.41 4.56 10.12
CA ARG A 90 -9.41 5.28 9.33
C ARG A 90 -8.87 6.64 8.93
N LEU A 91 -8.96 6.93 7.64
CA LEU A 91 -8.68 8.23 7.06
C LEU A 91 -10.01 8.82 6.63
N ARG A 92 -10.28 10.07 6.98
CA ARG A 92 -11.47 10.79 6.55
C ARG A 92 -11.03 12.10 5.89
N LEU A 93 -11.49 12.31 4.67
CA LEU A 93 -11.17 13.48 3.88
C LEU A 93 -12.48 14.07 3.35
N ASN A 94 -12.85 15.26 3.81
CA ASN A 94 -14.08 15.90 3.33
C ASN A 94 -13.84 16.49 1.94
N TRP A 95 -14.89 16.57 1.13
CA TRP A 95 -14.77 17.13 -0.23
C TRP A 95 -14.21 18.55 -0.28
N PRO A 96 -14.60 19.49 0.59
CA PRO A 96 -14.03 20.84 0.60
C PRO A 96 -12.53 20.86 0.90
N ASP A 97 -12.04 19.88 1.66
CA ASP A 97 -10.67 19.83 2.16
C ASP A 97 -9.72 19.05 1.22
N VAL A 98 -10.22 18.58 0.08
CA VAL A 98 -9.37 17.96 -0.97
C VAL A 98 -8.63 19.07 -1.72
N ASP A 99 -7.31 19.01 -1.81
CA ASP A 99 -6.57 20.03 -2.55
C ASP A 99 -6.38 19.64 -4.01
N ARG A 100 -6.03 18.37 -4.25
CA ARG A 100 -5.66 17.90 -5.59
C ARG A 100 -5.73 16.38 -5.74
N VAL A 101 -5.72 15.96 -6.99
CA VAL A 101 -5.40 14.58 -7.39
C VAL A 101 -3.91 14.52 -7.73
N ASP A 102 -3.18 13.58 -7.12
CA ASP A 102 -1.73 13.48 -7.28
C ASP A 102 -1.25 12.02 -7.17
N VAL A 103 -0.01 11.75 -7.55
CA VAL A 103 0.64 10.46 -7.30
C VAL A 103 0.99 10.38 -5.82
N VAL A 104 0.32 9.49 -5.11
CA VAL A 104 0.50 9.28 -3.67
C VAL A 104 1.20 7.97 -3.39
N GLU A 105 2.07 8.00 -2.38
CA GLU A 105 2.78 6.82 -1.90
C GLU A 105 1.92 6.06 -0.90
N SER A 106 1.46 4.87 -1.28
CA SER A 106 0.85 3.95 -0.33
C SER A 106 1.96 3.21 0.41
N HIS A 107 2.25 3.63 1.64
CA HIS A 107 3.19 2.97 2.54
C HIS A 107 2.58 1.68 3.11
N VAL A 108 2.25 0.71 2.26
CA VAL A 108 1.65 -0.59 2.65
C VAL A 108 2.69 -1.56 3.22
N ALA A 109 3.97 -1.19 3.18
CA ALA A 109 5.04 -1.99 3.72
C ALA A 109 6.02 -1.14 4.53
N SER A 110 6.32 -1.63 5.73
CA SER A 110 7.46 -1.24 6.54
C SER A 110 8.59 -0.60 5.72
N PRO A 111 8.95 0.67 5.93
CA PRO A 111 10.27 1.15 5.59
C PRO A 111 11.21 0.49 6.61
N CYS A 112 11.44 -0.81 6.48
CA CYS A 112 12.66 -1.39 7.01
C CYS A 112 13.76 -0.75 6.20
N ARG A 113 14.37 0.31 6.75
CA ARG A 113 15.63 0.84 6.25
C ARG A 113 16.65 -0.28 6.48
N ILE A 114 16.79 -1.19 5.52
CA ILE A 114 17.88 -2.15 5.51
C ILE A 114 19.11 -1.33 5.15
N VAL A 115 19.77 -0.79 6.18
CA VAL A 115 21.08 -0.18 6.03
C VAL A 115 22.05 -1.32 5.74
N ARG A 116 22.43 -1.50 4.47
CA ARG A 116 23.57 -2.34 4.13
C ARG A 116 24.85 -1.64 4.59
N PRO A 117 25.85 -2.37 5.13
CA PRO A 117 27.21 -1.85 5.21
C PRO A 117 27.64 -1.48 3.78
N GLY A 118 27.95 -0.20 3.52
CA GLY A 118 28.27 0.33 2.19
C GLY A 118 27.38 1.49 1.69
N GLY A 119 26.45 2.01 2.50
CA GLY A 119 25.76 3.28 2.21
C GLY A 119 24.58 3.22 1.23
N ALA A 120 24.33 2.07 0.60
CA ALA A 120 23.14 1.87 -0.23
C ALA A 120 21.89 1.65 0.65
N SER A 121 21.03 2.66 0.75
CA SER A 121 19.70 2.49 1.35
C SER A 121 18.73 1.96 0.29
N VAL A 122 18.31 0.71 0.43
CA VAL A 122 17.19 0.19 -0.38
C VAL A 122 15.90 0.57 0.33
N ARG A 123 15.18 1.57 -0.21
CA ARG A 123 13.77 1.79 0.16
C ARG A 123 12.97 0.73 -0.56
N THR A 124 12.32 -0.17 0.17
CA THR A 124 11.23 -0.98 -0.40
C THR A 124 10.16 -0.01 -0.86
N GLY A 125 10.06 0.17 -2.19
CA GLY A 125 9.27 1.25 -2.81
C GLY A 125 7.84 1.23 -2.29
N ALA A 126 7.37 2.37 -1.79
CA ALA A 126 5.96 2.58 -1.58
C ALA A 126 5.24 2.38 -2.91
N MET A 127 4.04 1.79 -2.87
CA MET A 127 3.27 1.63 -4.08
C MET A 127 2.72 2.98 -4.49
N GLN A 128 3.31 3.58 -5.52
CA GLN A 128 2.85 4.84 -6.08
C GLN A 128 1.58 4.60 -6.88
N CYS A 129 0.54 5.37 -6.59
CA CYS A 129 -0.71 5.34 -7.33
C CYS A 129 -1.38 6.70 -7.26
N VAL A 130 -2.23 7.01 -8.24
CA VAL A 130 -2.97 8.27 -8.23
C VAL A 130 -4.07 8.22 -7.17
N GLY A 131 -4.19 9.28 -6.38
CA GLY A 131 -5.16 9.38 -5.29
C GLY A 131 -5.51 10.82 -4.95
N LEU A 132 -6.34 10.98 -3.93
CA LEU A 132 -6.72 12.30 -3.42
C LEU A 132 -5.70 12.76 -2.37
N VAL A 133 -5.36 14.04 -2.40
CA VAL A 133 -4.51 14.70 -1.41
C VAL A 133 -5.26 15.88 -0.83
N GLY A 134 -5.26 16.02 0.49
CA GLY A 134 -6.00 17.09 1.17
C GLY A 134 -5.72 17.14 2.66
N TRP A 135 -6.53 17.91 3.37
CA TRP A 135 -6.49 18.03 4.82
C TRP A 135 -7.64 17.24 5.44
N GLY A 136 -7.34 16.39 6.43
CA GLY A 136 -8.38 15.56 7.01
C GLY A 136 -8.02 14.93 8.35
N GLU A 137 -8.88 14.02 8.77
CA GLU A 137 -8.76 13.31 10.04
C GLU A 137 -8.17 11.91 9.83
N ARG A 138 -7.27 11.53 10.73
CA ARG A 138 -6.71 10.19 10.77
C ARG A 138 -6.89 9.62 12.17
N ASP A 139 -7.66 8.54 12.24
CA ASP A 139 -7.77 7.72 13.43
C ASP A 139 -6.85 6.49 13.29
N LEU A 140 -5.96 6.32 14.26
CA LEU A 140 -4.97 5.25 14.29
C LEU A 140 -5.37 4.23 15.34
N SER A 141 -5.74 3.03 14.88
CA SER A 141 -5.99 1.90 15.78
C SER A 141 -4.75 1.55 16.61
N GLN A 142 -4.97 1.02 17.82
CA GLN A 142 -3.88 0.57 18.70
C GLN A 142 -3.05 -0.56 18.08
N SER A 143 -3.63 -1.32 17.16
CA SER A 143 -2.98 -2.39 16.38
C SER A 143 -1.90 -1.87 15.42
N VAL A 144 -1.91 -0.58 15.09
CA VAL A 144 -0.93 0.03 14.18
C VAL A 144 0.47 -0.01 14.83
N PRO A 145 1.49 -0.58 14.16
CA PRO A 145 2.86 -0.62 14.68
C PRO A 145 3.40 0.75 15.12
N ARG A 146 4.15 0.80 16.23
CA ARG A 146 4.68 2.05 16.81
C ARG A 146 5.49 2.88 15.81
N TRP A 147 6.28 2.24 14.96
CA TRP A 147 7.09 2.94 13.96
C TRP A 147 6.24 3.64 12.90
N ILE A 148 5.05 3.10 12.54
CA ILE A 148 4.09 3.78 11.65
C ILE A 148 3.56 5.02 12.34
N ARG A 149 3.10 4.88 13.59
CA ARG A 149 2.57 6.02 14.37
C ARG A 149 3.58 7.18 14.44
N VAL A 150 4.86 6.87 14.67
CA VAL A 150 5.94 7.88 14.70
C VAL A 150 6.18 8.51 13.34
N ALA A 151 6.10 7.74 12.25
CA ALA A 151 6.24 8.29 10.90
C ALA A 151 5.08 9.23 10.56
N LEU A 152 3.84 8.82 10.84
CA LEU A 152 2.64 9.60 10.56
C LEU A 152 2.51 10.84 11.45
N ALA A 153 3.05 10.82 12.67
CA ALA A 153 3.11 11.99 13.54
C ALA A 153 4.05 13.11 13.02
N ARG A 154 4.83 12.86 11.97
CA ARG A 154 5.68 13.87 11.31
C ARG A 154 4.97 14.57 10.16
N GLU A 155 3.78 14.13 9.78
CA GLU A 155 3.00 14.78 8.73
C GLU A 155 2.60 16.20 9.17
N PRO A 156 2.54 17.16 8.23
CA PRO A 156 2.08 18.51 8.54
C PRO A 156 0.68 18.51 9.15
N ILE A 157 0.49 19.36 10.15
CA ILE A 157 -0.80 19.69 10.75
C ILE A 157 -1.09 21.15 10.40
N ASP A 158 -2.28 21.41 9.88
CA ASP A 158 -2.75 22.76 9.62
C ASP A 158 -2.93 23.48 10.98
N PRO A 159 -2.24 24.61 11.22
CA PRO A 159 -2.32 25.33 12.49
C PRO A 159 -3.70 25.93 12.77
N ASP A 160 -4.49 26.21 11.73
CA ASP A 160 -5.77 26.90 11.87
C ASP A 160 -6.92 25.91 12.13
N THR A 161 -6.88 24.75 11.46
CA THR A 161 -7.95 23.74 11.52
C THR A 161 -7.59 22.52 12.39
N GLY A 162 -6.31 22.31 12.66
CA GLY A 162 -5.81 21.10 13.33
C GLY A 162 -5.86 19.83 12.46
N LEU A 163 -6.24 19.95 11.19
CA LEU A 163 -6.31 18.82 10.26
C LEU A 163 -4.92 18.36 9.83
N GLN A 164 -4.77 17.07 9.55
CA GLN A 164 -3.51 16.51 9.06
C GLN A 164 -3.48 16.49 7.54
N ARG A 165 -2.28 16.62 6.95
CA ARG A 165 -2.09 16.36 5.53
C ARG A 165 -2.24 14.87 5.25
N LEU A 166 -3.26 14.49 4.48
CA LEU A 166 -3.58 13.10 4.17
C LEU A 166 -3.56 12.83 2.68
N SER A 167 -3.24 11.58 2.34
CA SER A 167 -3.42 11.02 1.02
C SER A 167 -4.31 9.78 1.07
N VAL A 168 -5.28 9.71 0.16
CA VAL A 168 -6.17 8.57 -0.01
C VAL A 168 -5.81 7.88 -1.35
N PRO A 169 -5.09 6.76 -1.32
CA PRO A 169 -4.57 6.09 -2.53
C PRO A 169 -5.68 5.33 -3.28
N LEU A 170 -6.58 6.03 -3.96
CA LEU A 170 -7.67 5.43 -4.73
C LEU A 170 -7.19 4.48 -5.82
N GLY A 171 -6.05 4.78 -6.44
CA GLY A 171 -5.39 3.92 -7.43
C GLY A 171 -4.88 2.58 -6.88
N ALA A 172 -4.80 2.43 -5.57
CA ALA A 172 -4.59 1.13 -4.95
C ALA A 172 -5.85 0.25 -5.07
N ILE A 173 -7.03 0.85 -5.00
CA ILE A 173 -8.34 0.16 -5.07
C ILE A 173 -8.69 -0.15 -6.53
N ASP A 174 -8.63 0.87 -7.39
CA ASP A 174 -8.82 0.75 -8.83
C ASP A 174 -7.82 1.65 -9.58
N PRO A 175 -6.87 1.09 -10.37
CA PRO A 175 -5.91 1.88 -11.13
C PRO A 175 -6.53 2.85 -12.14
N ARG A 176 -7.78 2.65 -12.55
CA ARG A 176 -8.53 3.52 -13.47
C ARG A 176 -9.71 4.21 -12.78
N TRP A 177 -9.63 4.42 -11.47
CA TRP A 177 -10.73 4.94 -10.66
C TRP A 177 -11.33 6.25 -11.21
N GLU A 178 -10.52 7.12 -11.81
CA GLU A 178 -10.92 8.40 -12.42
C GLU A 178 -11.99 8.24 -13.51
N GLN A 179 -11.95 7.12 -14.24
CA GLN A 179 -12.86 6.79 -15.33
C GLN A 179 -14.10 6.01 -14.85
N GLY A 180 -14.11 5.57 -13.59
CA GLY A 180 -15.17 4.76 -13.02
C GLY A 180 -16.07 5.53 -12.05
N SER A 181 -16.85 4.77 -11.28
CA SER A 181 -17.80 5.29 -10.30
C SER A 181 -17.15 6.16 -9.22
N MET A 182 -15.92 5.84 -8.79
CA MET A 182 -15.17 6.72 -7.87
C MET A 182 -14.89 8.09 -8.49
N GLY A 183 -14.47 8.11 -9.76
CA GLY A 183 -14.25 9.33 -10.52
C GLY A 183 -15.55 10.12 -10.72
N ASP A 184 -16.70 9.44 -10.86
CA ASP A 184 -18.01 10.11 -10.92
C ASP A 184 -18.33 10.85 -9.62
N TRP A 185 -17.99 10.28 -8.46
CA TRP A 185 -18.11 10.96 -7.17
C TRP A 185 -17.21 12.20 -7.11
N VAL A 186 -15.93 12.06 -7.48
CA VAL A 186 -15.01 13.21 -7.49
C VAL A 186 -15.50 14.29 -8.45
N ARG A 187 -15.92 13.95 -9.68
CA ARG A 187 -16.50 14.91 -10.63
C ARG A 187 -17.77 15.59 -10.12
N ARG A 188 -18.57 14.91 -9.29
CA ARG A 188 -19.80 15.46 -8.72
C ARG A 188 -19.54 16.49 -7.62
N TYR A 189 -18.61 16.19 -6.70
CA TYR A 189 -18.38 17.03 -5.51
C TYR A 189 -17.18 17.96 -5.64
N ARG A 190 -16.22 17.63 -6.51
CA ARG A 190 -14.99 18.37 -6.81
C ARG A 190 -14.65 18.31 -8.30
N PRO A 191 -15.51 18.89 -9.16
CA PRO A 191 -15.30 18.88 -10.61
C PRO A 191 -14.00 19.56 -11.04
N ASP A 192 -13.50 20.50 -10.24
CA ASP A 192 -12.25 21.22 -10.43
C ASP A 192 -11.00 20.32 -10.43
N LEU A 193 -11.09 19.13 -9.82
CA LEU A 193 -9.94 18.25 -9.63
C LEU A 193 -9.66 17.28 -10.79
N LEU A 194 -10.65 17.09 -11.69
CA LEU A 194 -10.59 16.12 -12.80
C LEU A 194 -10.94 16.78 -14.15
N ALA A 195 -10.87 18.11 -14.22
CA ALA A 195 -11.15 18.90 -15.41
C ALA A 195 -9.97 18.94 -16.40
#